data_AF-A0A2G8S4X5-F1
#
_entry.id   AF-A0A2G8S4X5-F1
#
_cell.length_a   1.000
_cell.length_b   1.000
_cell.length_c   1.000
_cell.angle_alpha   90.00
_cell.angle_beta   90.00
_cell.angle_gamma   90.00
#
_symmetry.space_group_name_H-M   'P 1'
#
loop_
_entity.id
_entity.type
_entity.pdbx_description
1 polymer ?
#
loop_
_entity_poly.entity_id
_entity_poly.type
_entity_poly.pdbx_seq_one_letter_code
_entity_poly.pdbx_strand_id
1 'polypeptide(L)'
;MPHAARSLSRGANAGANTNGSQFFITCNPTPHLDNKHVVFGEVVRGKSVVRAVENTETSSGDVPVEPCVIADCGQFSPEDPSLSQPTAADGDVYEDYPEDQDPVEGQDVSQHPPVALKIAREVREVGNRLFKEGQYEAALHKYQSAFSFLSLFSRSVLSPPRHAMYCPDAPSPGRIPATLSPPSGHLLRARWG
;
A
#
# COMPACT_ATOMS: atom_id res chain seq x y z
N MET A 1 15.87 -12.31 0.58
CA MET A 1 14.41 -12.27 0.81
C MET A 1 13.81 -11.34 -0.22
N PRO A 2 12.72 -11.71 -0.90
CA PRO A 2 12.00 -10.82 -1.79
C PRO A 2 11.32 -9.69 -0.99
N HIS A 3 11.25 -8.49 -1.55
CA HIS A 3 10.51 -7.37 -0.97
C HIS A 3 9.02 -7.48 -1.30
N ALA A 4 8.30 -8.22 -0.47
CA ALA A 4 6.84 -8.27 -0.50
C ALA A 4 6.22 -6.92 -0.07
N ALA A 5 4.90 -6.77 -0.21
CA ALA A 5 4.21 -5.66 0.45
C ALA A 5 4.39 -5.76 1.98
N ARG A 6 4.45 -4.62 2.66
CA ARG A 6 4.58 -4.51 4.13
C ARG A 6 5.85 -5.11 4.73
N SER A 7 6.91 -5.24 3.93
CA SER A 7 8.23 -5.67 4.39
C SER A 7 9.01 -4.51 5.04
N LEU A 8 9.71 -4.80 6.14
CA LEU A 8 10.66 -3.89 6.78
C LEU A 8 12.05 -4.14 6.21
N SER A 9 12.62 -3.10 5.62
CA SER A 9 13.91 -3.16 4.93
C SER A 9 14.86 -2.08 5.40
N ARG A 10 16.15 -2.43 5.40
CA ARG A 10 17.22 -1.47 5.72
C ARG A 10 17.30 -0.38 4.66
N GLY A 11 17.35 0.87 5.11
CA GLY A 11 17.53 2.05 4.27
C GLY A 11 18.87 2.06 3.53
N ALA A 12 19.06 3.07 2.69
CA ALA A 12 20.25 3.18 1.86
C ALA A 12 21.54 3.33 2.67
N ASN A 13 22.64 2.86 2.08
CA ASN A 13 23.99 2.99 2.59
C ASN A 13 24.65 4.14 1.84
N ALA A 14 25.25 5.11 2.53
CA ALA A 14 26.05 6.18 1.91
C ALA A 14 27.47 5.70 1.48
N GLY A 15 27.66 4.39 1.24
CA GLY A 15 28.96 3.75 0.96
C GLY A 15 29.26 2.57 1.89
N ALA A 16 30.39 1.89 1.67
CA ALA A 16 30.82 0.76 2.49
C ALA A 16 30.90 1.14 3.98
N ASN A 17 30.34 0.29 4.86
CA ASN A 17 30.32 0.47 6.32
C ASN A 17 29.54 1.68 6.87
N THR A 18 28.57 2.24 6.12
CA THR A 18 27.70 3.34 6.58
C THR A 18 26.30 2.86 6.98
N ASN A 19 26.19 1.66 7.55
CA ASN A 19 24.90 1.17 8.04
C ASN A 19 24.45 2.04 9.23
N GLY A 20 23.53 2.97 8.97
CA GLY A 20 22.84 3.74 10.01
C GLY A 20 21.62 3.01 10.56
N SER A 21 20.74 3.76 11.23
CA SER A 21 19.46 3.29 11.77
C SER A 21 18.28 3.49 10.81
N GLN A 22 18.52 3.97 9.59
CA GLN A 22 17.46 4.22 8.62
C GLN A 22 16.85 2.89 8.13
N PHE A 23 15.53 2.85 8.09
CA PHE A 23 14.75 1.76 7.52
C PHE A 23 13.54 2.34 6.77
N PHE A 24 12.91 1.50 5.95
CA PHE A 24 11.65 1.82 5.31
C PHE A 24 10.71 0.62 5.39
N ILE A 25 9.42 0.90 5.25
CA ILE A 25 8.36 -0.10 5.13
C ILE A 25 7.85 -0.03 3.70
N THR A 26 7.81 -1.17 3.00
CA THR A 26 7.26 -1.22 1.65
C THR A 26 5.72 -1.19 1.71
N CYS A 27 5.08 -0.39 0.86
CA CYS A 27 3.62 -0.39 0.76
C CYS A 27 3.09 -1.28 -0.37
N ASN A 28 3.96 -1.62 -1.33
CA ASN A 28 3.67 -2.51 -2.45
C ASN A 28 4.86 -3.45 -2.65
N PRO A 29 4.72 -4.55 -3.42
CA PRO A 29 5.86 -5.38 -3.81
C PRO A 29 6.91 -4.54 -4.56
N THR A 30 8.17 -4.59 -4.12
CA THR A 30 9.26 -3.77 -4.66
C THR A 30 10.43 -4.64 -5.14
N PRO A 31 10.23 -5.50 -6.16
CA PRO A 31 11.25 -6.47 -6.61
C PRO A 31 12.54 -5.81 -7.12
N HIS A 32 12.49 -4.54 -7.51
CA HIS A 32 13.66 -3.78 -7.94
C HIS A 32 14.65 -3.46 -6.80
N LEU A 33 14.24 -3.65 -5.53
CA LEU A 33 15.06 -3.50 -4.33
C LEU A 33 15.68 -4.83 -3.86
N ASP A 34 15.29 -5.95 -4.47
CA ASP A 34 15.81 -7.27 -4.13
C ASP A 34 17.33 -7.33 -4.29
N ASN A 35 17.99 -7.95 -3.31
CA ASN A 35 19.44 -8.06 -3.19
C ASN A 35 20.19 -6.72 -3.06
N LYS A 36 19.50 -5.57 -3.04
CA LYS A 36 20.07 -4.24 -2.78
C LYS A 36 19.83 -3.80 -1.34
N HIS A 37 18.65 -4.12 -0.82
CA HIS A 37 18.26 -3.84 0.56
C HIS A 37 18.01 -5.13 1.32
N VAL A 38 18.37 -5.13 2.61
CA VAL A 38 18.17 -6.28 3.49
C VAL A 38 16.79 -6.17 4.12
N VAL A 39 15.89 -7.07 3.76
CA VAL A 39 14.62 -7.29 4.48
C VAL A 39 14.95 -7.96 5.81
N PHE A 40 14.45 -7.41 6.91
CA PHE A 40 14.69 -7.93 8.26
C PHE A 40 13.41 -8.17 9.09
N GLY A 41 12.24 -7.83 8.55
CA GLY A 41 10.95 -8.09 9.20
C GLY A 41 9.77 -7.76 8.31
N GLU A 42 8.56 -7.84 8.86
CA GLU A 42 7.30 -7.48 8.21
C GLU A 42 6.32 -6.87 9.22
N VAL A 43 5.35 -6.12 8.72
CA VAL A 43 4.29 -5.53 9.55
C VAL A 43 3.24 -6.59 9.85
N VAL A 44 3.24 -7.11 11.07
CA VAL A 44 2.22 -8.07 11.53
C VAL A 44 0.94 -7.36 11.98
N ARG A 45 1.05 -6.12 12.47
CA ARG A 45 -0.05 -5.35 13.07
C ARG A 45 0.02 -3.88 12.70
N GLY A 46 -1.15 -3.24 12.58
CA GLY A 46 -1.23 -1.81 12.27
C GLY A 46 -0.97 -1.49 10.81
N LYS A 47 -1.31 -2.40 9.88
CA LYS A 47 -1.17 -2.18 8.43
C LYS A 47 -1.93 -0.91 7.99
N SER A 48 -3.09 -0.63 8.58
CA SER A 48 -3.86 0.61 8.37
C SER A 48 -3.12 1.89 8.78
N VAL A 49 -2.26 1.86 9.82
CA VAL A 49 -1.42 3.01 10.21
C VAL A 49 -0.36 3.27 9.14
N VAL A 50 0.24 2.21 8.60
CA VAL A 50 1.20 2.35 7.48
C VAL A 50 0.50 2.95 6.25
N ARG A 51 -0.75 2.56 5.98
CA ARG A 51 -1.58 3.15 4.92
C ARG A 51 -1.90 4.62 5.17
N ALA A 52 -2.18 5.00 6.41
CA ALA A 52 -2.43 6.40 6.75
C ALA A 52 -1.18 7.26 6.50
N VAL A 53 0.01 6.76 6.88
CA VAL A 53 1.29 7.43 6.60
C VAL A 53 1.57 7.48 5.10
N GLU A 54 1.32 6.40 4.35
CA GLU A 54 1.48 6.34 2.89
C GLU A 54 0.63 7.39 2.16
N ASN A 55 -0.58 7.65 2.63
CA ASN A 55 -1.53 8.57 2.02
C ASN A 55 -1.47 10.01 2.57
N THR A 56 -0.48 10.32 3.42
CA THR A 56 -0.31 11.67 3.96
C THR A 56 0.14 12.63 2.86
N GLU A 57 -0.32 13.88 2.90
CA GLU A 57 0.09 14.90 1.94
C GLU A 57 1.60 15.17 2.04
N THR A 58 2.27 15.20 0.89
CA THR A 58 3.72 15.43 0.79
C THR A 58 4.04 16.72 0.04
N SER A 59 5.13 17.36 0.45
CA SER A 59 5.72 18.52 -0.19
C SER A 59 6.82 18.10 -1.19
N SER A 60 7.58 19.06 -1.72
CA SER A 60 8.67 18.79 -2.66
C SER A 60 9.71 17.82 -2.08
N GLY A 61 10.01 16.75 -2.81
CA GLY A 61 10.98 15.74 -2.36
C GLY A 61 10.40 14.67 -1.44
N ASP A 62 9.08 14.42 -1.52
CA ASP A 62 8.37 13.35 -0.80
C ASP A 62 8.42 13.49 0.74
N VAL A 63 8.51 14.73 1.23
CA VAL A 63 8.52 15.04 2.67
C VAL A 63 7.09 15.32 3.14
N PRO A 64 6.56 14.59 4.14
CA PRO A 64 5.23 14.86 4.69
C PRO A 64 5.04 16.33 5.10
N VAL A 65 3.91 16.93 4.73
CA VAL A 65 3.56 18.30 5.13
C VAL A 65 3.37 18.38 6.64
N GLU A 66 2.66 17.40 7.20
CA GLU A 66 2.56 17.19 8.63
C GLU A 66 3.58 16.12 9.08
N PRO A 67 4.41 16.40 10.11
CA PRO A 67 5.42 15.45 10.55
C PRO A 67 4.84 14.13 11.07
N CYS A 68 5.18 13.01 10.41
CA CYS A 68 4.91 11.66 10.92
C CYS A 68 6.04 11.23 11.87
N VAL A 69 5.77 11.18 13.18
CA VAL A 69 6.77 10.85 14.21
C VAL A 69 6.43 9.54 14.93
N ILE A 70 7.44 8.74 15.23
CA ILE A 70 7.31 7.60 16.16
C ILE A 70 7.30 8.17 17.57
N ALA A 71 6.10 8.31 18.14
CA ALA A 71 5.93 8.91 19.47
C ALA A 71 6.44 8.02 20.60
N ASP A 72 6.34 6.70 20.45
CA ASP A 72 6.83 5.69 21.39
C ASP A 72 7.19 4.39 20.66
N CYS A 73 8.11 3.61 21.22
CA CYS A 73 8.52 2.33 20.67
C CYS A 73 9.05 1.37 21.75
N GLY A 74 9.00 0.07 21.47
CA GLY A 74 9.43 -0.94 22.42
C GLY A 74 9.48 -2.34 21.80
N GLN A 75 9.81 -3.32 22.64
CA GLN A 75 9.80 -4.73 22.29
C GLN A 75 8.60 -5.41 22.94
N PHE A 76 7.84 -6.16 22.15
CA PHE A 76 6.71 -6.94 22.62
C PHE A 76 7.09 -8.40 22.77
N SER A 77 6.55 -9.05 23.79
CA SER A 77 6.62 -10.51 23.91
C SER A 77 5.77 -11.16 22.81
N PRO A 78 6.15 -12.33 22.27
CA PRO A 78 5.29 -13.08 21.35
C PRO A 78 3.88 -13.35 21.91
N GLU A 79 3.77 -13.44 23.24
CA GLU A 79 2.53 -13.70 23.98
C GLU A 79 1.73 -12.41 24.30
N ASP A 80 2.20 -11.24 23.84
CA ASP A 80 1.61 -9.98 24.23
C ASP A 80 0.16 -9.84 23.68
N PRO A 81 -0.84 -9.55 24.53
CA PRO A 81 -2.23 -9.42 24.09
C PRO A 81 -2.43 -8.38 22.99
N SER A 82 -1.59 -7.34 22.92
CA SER A 82 -1.65 -6.33 21.85
C SER A 82 -1.33 -6.92 20.47
N LEU A 83 -0.60 -8.03 20.40
CA LEU A 83 -0.29 -8.77 19.17
C LEU A 83 -1.39 -9.76 18.76
N SER A 84 -2.26 -10.18 19.69
CA SER A 84 -3.49 -10.92 19.34
C SER A 84 -4.44 -9.98 18.60
N GLN A 85 -4.99 -10.44 17.45
CA GLN A 85 -5.69 -9.60 16.46
C GLN A 85 -6.53 -8.50 17.13
N PRO A 86 -6.47 -7.25 16.66
CA PRO A 86 -7.40 -6.26 17.15
C PRO A 86 -8.71 -6.70 16.50
N THR A 87 -9.55 -7.44 17.20
CA THR A 87 -10.96 -7.33 16.85
C THR A 87 -11.20 -5.84 17.00
N ALA A 88 -11.38 -5.14 15.88
CA ALA A 88 -11.87 -3.78 15.95
C ALA A 88 -13.05 -3.80 16.93
N ALA A 89 -13.31 -2.71 17.68
CA ALA A 89 -14.27 -2.77 18.78
C ALA A 89 -15.67 -3.29 18.35
N ASP A 90 -15.93 -3.29 17.04
CA ASP A 90 -17.08 -3.80 16.32
C ASP A 90 -16.99 -5.30 15.90
N GLY A 91 -15.98 -6.04 16.33
CA GLY A 91 -15.80 -7.47 16.05
C GLY A 91 -15.32 -7.80 14.63
N ASP A 92 -14.94 -6.79 13.84
CA ASP A 92 -14.33 -7.02 12.53
C ASP A 92 -12.88 -7.51 12.69
N VAL A 93 -12.56 -8.60 12.00
CA VAL A 93 -11.25 -9.27 12.02
C VAL A 93 -10.49 -9.10 10.71
N TYR A 94 -11.09 -8.41 9.74
CA TYR A 94 -10.54 -8.23 8.40
C TYR A 94 -9.83 -6.88 8.27
N GLU A 95 -8.83 -6.85 7.40
CA GLU A 95 -8.15 -5.63 7.03
C GLU A 95 -9.03 -4.77 6.11
N ASP A 96 -8.87 -3.44 6.18
CA ASP A 96 -9.65 -2.51 5.35
C ASP A 96 -9.26 -2.57 3.87
N TYR A 97 -8.03 -3.00 3.60
CA TYR A 97 -7.45 -3.10 2.27
C TYR A 97 -7.29 -4.57 1.89
N PRO A 98 -7.95 -5.06 0.82
CA PRO A 98 -7.92 -6.47 0.46
C PRO A 98 -6.51 -6.99 0.15
N GLU A 99 -5.62 -6.17 -0.39
CA GLU A 99 -4.23 -6.55 -0.67
C GLU A 99 -3.37 -6.74 0.59
N ASP A 100 -3.81 -6.21 1.72
CA ASP A 100 -3.14 -6.34 3.02
C ASP A 100 -3.71 -7.51 3.84
N GLN A 101 -4.80 -8.14 3.37
CA GLN A 101 -5.48 -9.25 4.02
C GLN A 101 -4.65 -10.54 3.92
N ASP A 102 -4.33 -11.12 5.07
CA ASP A 102 -3.64 -12.41 5.11
C ASP A 102 -4.55 -13.55 4.58
N PRO A 103 -3.98 -14.64 4.03
CA PRO A 103 -4.75 -15.74 3.47
C PRO A 103 -5.77 -16.30 4.46
N VAL A 104 -7.05 -16.25 4.10
CA VAL A 104 -8.14 -16.80 4.91
C VAL A 104 -8.34 -18.25 4.50
N GLU A 105 -8.27 -19.17 5.46
CA GLU A 105 -8.33 -20.63 5.18
C GLU A 105 -7.25 -21.10 4.20
N GLY A 106 -6.09 -20.43 4.17
CA GLY A 106 -4.98 -20.73 3.26
C GLY A 106 -5.20 -20.25 1.83
N GLN A 107 -6.26 -19.47 1.58
CA GLN A 107 -6.60 -18.95 0.26
C GLN A 107 -6.34 -17.44 0.19
N ASP A 108 -5.60 -17.01 -0.83
CA ASP A 108 -5.36 -15.59 -1.12
C ASP A 108 -6.64 -14.93 -1.64
N VAL A 109 -7.07 -13.85 -0.97
CA VAL A 109 -8.29 -13.12 -1.30
C VAL A 109 -8.24 -12.48 -2.69
N SER A 110 -7.05 -12.13 -3.18
CA SER A 110 -6.84 -11.56 -4.51
C SER A 110 -7.02 -12.58 -5.64
N GLN A 111 -6.90 -13.87 -5.33
CA GLN A 111 -6.97 -14.96 -6.30
C GLN A 111 -8.24 -15.81 -6.19
N HIS A 112 -8.97 -15.72 -5.06
CA HIS A 112 -10.08 -16.62 -4.77
C HIS A 112 -11.41 -15.88 -4.51
N PRO A 113 -12.29 -15.73 -5.52
CA PRO A 113 -13.55 -14.99 -5.39
C PRO A 113 -14.48 -15.45 -4.26
N PRO A 114 -14.66 -16.76 -3.98
CA PRO A 114 -15.50 -17.20 -2.87
C PRO A 114 -15.05 -16.67 -1.50
N VAL A 115 -13.75 -16.48 -1.29
CA VAL A 115 -13.20 -15.95 -0.04
C VAL A 115 -13.49 -14.46 0.06
N ALA A 116 -13.26 -13.70 -1.02
CA ALA A 116 -13.61 -12.28 -1.05
C ALA A 116 -15.12 -12.04 -0.82
N LEU A 117 -15.99 -12.89 -1.38
CA LEU A 117 -17.43 -12.84 -1.14
C LEU A 117 -17.79 -13.15 0.33
N LYS A 118 -17.12 -14.13 0.95
CA LYS A 118 -17.28 -14.45 2.36
C LYS A 118 -16.92 -13.26 3.24
N ILE A 119 -15.75 -12.66 3.01
CA ILE A 119 -15.27 -11.49 3.76
C ILE A 119 -16.23 -10.31 3.57
N ALA A 120 -16.56 -9.96 2.34
CA ALA A 120 -17.46 -8.85 2.05
C ALA A 120 -18.84 -9.02 2.71
N ARG A 121 -19.35 -10.25 2.79
CA ARG A 121 -20.60 -10.55 3.52
C ARG A 121 -20.45 -10.24 5.01
N GLU A 122 -19.40 -10.74 5.64
CA GLU A 122 -19.17 -10.63 7.08
C GLU A 122 -18.89 -9.17 7.48
N VAL A 123 -18.04 -8.45 6.74
CA VAL A 123 -17.79 -7.01 6.94
C VAL A 123 -19.08 -6.20 6.77
N ARG A 124 -19.91 -6.52 5.78
CA ARG A 124 -21.22 -5.87 5.58
C ARG A 124 -22.17 -6.14 6.74
N GLU A 125 -22.15 -7.32 7.35
CA GLU A 125 -22.98 -7.63 8.52
C GLU A 125 -22.57 -6.79 9.74
N VAL A 126 -21.27 -6.54 9.91
CA VAL A 126 -20.76 -5.57 10.90
C VAL A 126 -21.29 -4.17 10.57
N GLY A 127 -21.19 -3.72 9.32
CA GLY A 127 -21.73 -2.43 8.88
C GLY A 127 -23.23 -2.28 9.14
N ASN A 128 -24.03 -3.32 8.88
CA ASN A 128 -25.47 -3.33 9.16
C ASN A 128 -25.77 -3.17 10.66
N ARG A 129 -24.96 -3.78 11.52
CA ARG A 129 -25.10 -3.67 12.98
C ARG A 129 -24.80 -2.24 13.43
N LEU A 130 -23.68 -1.67 12.99
CA LEU A 130 -23.29 -0.28 13.28
C LEU A 130 -24.32 0.74 12.78
N PHE A 131 -24.91 0.49 11.60
CA PHE A 131 -25.96 1.34 11.05
C PHE A 131 -27.21 1.37 11.93
N LYS A 132 -27.62 0.21 12.48
CA LYS A 132 -28.76 0.11 13.40
C LYS A 132 -28.48 0.77 14.75
N GLU A 133 -27.23 0.77 15.19
CA GLU A 133 -26.76 1.45 16.40
C GLU A 133 -26.62 2.98 16.21
N GLY A 134 -26.86 3.50 14.99
CA GLY A 134 -26.77 4.94 14.66
C GLY A 134 -25.35 5.43 14.36
N GLN A 135 -24.37 4.52 14.28
CA GLN A 135 -22.97 4.84 13.96
C GLN A 135 -22.75 4.87 12.45
N TYR A 136 -23.29 5.89 11.78
CA TYR A 136 -23.35 5.93 10.32
C TYR A 136 -21.98 6.04 9.64
N GLU A 137 -21.03 6.80 10.22
CA GLU A 137 -19.68 6.94 9.66
C GLU A 137 -18.91 5.61 9.73
N ALA A 138 -18.95 4.93 10.86
CA ALA A 138 -18.35 3.62 11.03
C ALA A 138 -19.01 2.57 10.10
N ALA A 139 -20.34 2.60 9.98
CA ALA A 139 -21.07 1.74 9.05
C ALA A 139 -20.66 1.99 7.59
N LEU A 140 -20.54 3.26 7.17
CA LEU A 140 -20.08 3.64 5.84
C LEU A 140 -18.68 3.09 5.55
N HIS A 141 -17.76 3.21 6.51
CA HIS A 141 -16.41 2.66 6.38
C HIS A 141 -16.43 1.14 6.14
N LYS A 142 -17.26 0.41 6.90
CA LYS A 142 -17.43 -1.04 6.70
C LYS A 142 -18.04 -1.37 5.34
N TYR A 143 -19.00 -0.59 4.86
CA TYR A 143 -19.55 -0.81 3.51
C TYR A 143 -18.52 -0.54 2.40
N GLN A 144 -17.69 0.48 2.56
CA GLN A 144 -16.59 0.79 1.64
C GLN A 144 -15.56 -0.34 1.63
N SER A 145 -15.14 -0.82 2.79
CA SER A 145 -14.24 -1.98 2.92
C SER A 145 -14.83 -3.22 2.24
N ALA A 146 -16.09 -3.58 2.54
CA ALA A 146 -16.78 -4.70 1.89
C ALA A 146 -16.82 -4.55 0.36
N PHE A 147 -17.05 -3.33 -0.15
CA PHE A 147 -17.01 -3.05 -1.57
C PHE A 147 -15.60 -3.22 -2.16
N SER A 148 -14.54 -2.79 -1.47
CA SER A 148 -13.15 -2.97 -1.90
C SER A 148 -12.85 -4.45 -2.16
N PHE A 149 -13.26 -5.36 -1.28
CA PHE A 149 -13.11 -6.81 -1.48
C PHE A 149 -13.86 -7.32 -2.72
N LEU A 150 -15.09 -6.85 -2.96
CA LEU A 150 -15.85 -7.21 -4.17
C LEU A 150 -15.21 -6.64 -5.45
N SER A 151 -14.59 -5.47 -5.34
CA SER A 151 -14.00 -4.75 -6.47
C SER A 151 -12.76 -5.44 -7.04
N LEU A 152 -12.10 -6.32 -6.28
CA LEU A 152 -10.97 -7.12 -6.74
C LEU A 152 -11.28 -7.88 -8.05
N PHE A 153 -12.52 -8.35 -8.20
CA PHE A 153 -12.97 -9.17 -9.33
C PHE A 153 -13.93 -8.44 -10.28
N SER A 154 -14.28 -7.19 -9.99
CA SER A 154 -15.25 -6.41 -10.79
C SER A 154 -14.69 -5.90 -12.12
N ARG A 155 -13.36 -5.99 -12.33
CA ARG A 155 -12.69 -5.60 -13.58
C ARG A 155 -13.12 -6.41 -14.82
N SER A 156 -13.87 -7.50 -14.65
CA SER A 156 -14.48 -8.24 -15.77
C SER A 156 -15.86 -7.70 -16.19
N VAL A 157 -16.53 -6.89 -15.36
CA VAL A 157 -17.92 -6.44 -15.60
C VAL A 157 -18.00 -4.96 -15.98
N LEU A 158 -17.04 -4.13 -15.54
CA LEU A 158 -17.07 -2.67 -15.76
C LEU A 158 -16.18 -2.16 -16.92
N SER A 159 -15.41 -3.03 -17.57
CA SER A 159 -14.83 -2.69 -18.88
C SER A 159 -15.75 -3.22 -19.97
N PRO A 160 -16.41 -2.38 -20.79
CA PRO A 160 -16.89 -2.88 -22.07
C PRO A 160 -15.69 -3.49 -22.83
N PRO A 161 -15.89 -4.52 -23.67
CA PRO A 161 -14.82 -5.03 -24.50
C PRO A 161 -14.26 -3.84 -25.28
N ARG A 162 -12.95 -3.61 -25.18
CA ARG A 162 -12.24 -2.69 -26.05
C ARG A 162 -12.41 -3.22 -27.46
N HIS A 163 -13.49 -2.85 -28.14
CA HIS A 163 -13.48 -2.79 -29.59
C HIS A 163 -12.30 -1.89 -29.92
N ALA A 164 -11.33 -2.48 -30.61
CA ALA A 164 -10.24 -1.77 -31.21
C ALA A 164 -10.82 -0.69 -32.14
N MET A 165 -11.05 0.52 -31.60
CA MET A 165 -11.10 1.74 -32.40
C MET A 165 -9.67 2.04 -32.79
N TYR A 166 -9.20 1.29 -33.78
CA TYR A 166 -8.20 1.76 -34.71
C TYR A 166 -8.86 2.94 -35.44
N CYS A 167 -8.61 4.15 -34.98
CA CYS A 167 -8.83 5.34 -35.80
C CYS A 167 -7.54 5.55 -36.61
N PRO A 168 -7.50 5.22 -37.92
CA PRO A 168 -6.52 5.85 -38.78
C PRO A 168 -6.93 7.33 -38.89
N ASP A 169 -5.94 8.21 -39.07
CA ASP A 169 -6.12 9.63 -39.36
C ASP A 169 -6.36 10.56 -38.15
N ALA A 170 -5.33 10.66 -37.30
CA ALA A 170 -5.04 11.92 -36.62
C ALA A 170 -3.84 12.59 -37.31
N PRO A 171 -3.97 13.83 -37.84
CA PRO A 171 -2.91 14.52 -38.54
C PRO A 171 -1.81 14.98 -37.58
N SER A 172 -0.56 14.78 -38.00
CA SER A 172 0.66 15.09 -37.28
C SER A 172 0.89 16.61 -37.14
N PRO A 173 1.08 17.15 -35.93
CA PRO A 173 1.55 18.52 -35.78
C PRO A 173 3.08 18.59 -35.88
N GLY A 174 3.54 19.09 -37.03
CA GLY A 174 4.54 20.15 -37.14
C GLY A 174 5.89 19.95 -36.45
N ARG A 175 6.87 19.48 -37.23
CA ARG A 175 8.31 19.63 -36.98
C ARG A 175 8.72 21.10 -37.16
N ILE A 176 9.30 21.72 -36.13
CA ILE A 176 10.20 22.89 -36.29
C ILE A 176 11.59 22.46 -35.79
N PRO A 177 12.67 22.63 -36.58
CA PRO A 177 13.99 22.14 -36.22
C PRO A 177 14.75 23.16 -35.36
N ALA A 178 15.36 22.70 -34.28
CA ALA A 178 16.48 23.40 -33.66
C ALA A 178 17.59 22.38 -33.41
N THR A 179 18.49 22.30 -34.39
CA THR A 179 19.83 21.75 -34.25
C THR A 179 20.58 22.55 -33.18
N LEU A 180 21.23 21.88 -32.23
CA LEU A 180 22.58 22.18 -31.76
C LEU A 180 23.07 21.04 -30.85
N SER A 181 24.25 20.51 -31.19
CA SER A 181 24.94 19.37 -30.58
C SER A 181 25.58 19.72 -29.21
N PRO A 182 26.08 18.73 -28.44
CA PRO A 182 26.34 18.83 -27.00
C PRO A 182 27.71 19.45 -26.67
N PRO A 183 27.98 19.71 -25.38
CA PRO A 183 29.06 18.92 -24.77
C PRO A 183 28.91 18.60 -23.27
N SER A 184 29.59 17.51 -22.88
CA SER A 184 30.31 17.29 -21.61
C SER A 184 29.55 17.24 -20.29
N GLY A 185 29.63 16.07 -19.63
CA GLY A 185 29.08 15.84 -18.31
C GLY A 185 29.76 16.60 -17.19
N HIS A 186 29.05 16.70 -16.07
CA HIS A 186 29.62 16.75 -14.73
C HIS A 186 28.58 16.25 -13.72
N LEU A 187 29.00 15.30 -12.89
CA LEU A 187 28.28 14.85 -11.69
C LEU A 187 28.02 16.04 -10.76
N LEU A 188 26.76 16.24 -10.36
CA LEU A 188 26.42 17.11 -9.23
C LEU A 188 26.23 16.25 -7.97
N ARG A 189 27.21 16.39 -7.07
CA ARG A 189 27.20 15.96 -5.68
C ARG A 189 26.20 16.81 -4.90
N ALA A 190 25.21 16.18 -4.25
CA ALA A 190 24.50 16.82 -3.15
C ALA A 190 25.29 16.61 -1.85
N ARG A 191 25.59 17.70 -1.16
CA ARG A 191 26.30 17.77 0.13
C ARG A 191 25.21 17.98 1.19
N TRP A 192 25.11 17.09 2.17
CA TRP A 192 24.31 17.31 3.38
C TRP A 192 25.26 17.59 4.55
N GLY A 193 24.91 18.60 5.34
CA GLY A 193 25.64 19.01 6.55
C GLY A 193 25.33 18.12 7.74
#